data_AF-A0A5C7QEV7-F1
#
_entry.id   AF-A0A5C7QEV7-F1
#
_cell.length_a   1.000
_cell.length_b   1.000
_cell.length_c   1.000
_cell.angle_alpha   90.00
_cell.angle_beta   90.00
_cell.angle_gamma   90.00
#
_symmetry.space_group_name_H-M   'P 1'
#
loop_
_entity.id
_entity.type
_entity.pdbx_description
1 polymer ?
#
loop_
_entity_poly.entity_id
_entity_poly.type
_entity_poly.pdbx_seq_one_letter_code
_entity_poly.pdbx_strand_id
1 'polypeptide(L)'
;MKTCPHCGCSHDAQERPRSVPQLRRYFAMIRAAYAHWPETAEVQFSGEEECRKYLQMRAGWRDVGARIPLVGVKPDTAKMLAAAAIAGAKAHAWPVIHERELIVWVPRSIKFASMGPQEFGQLSDAVAIVIKDMTGMDAETLMKEHERAA
;
A
#
# COMPACT_ATOMS: atom_id res chain seq x y z
N MET A 1 -8.70 -30.09 7.70
CA MET A 1 -9.96 -30.17 6.94
C MET A 1 -11.08 -30.40 7.93
N LYS A 2 -11.97 -29.41 8.15
CA LYS A 2 -13.14 -29.58 9.04
C LYS A 2 -14.37 -29.76 8.16
N THR A 3 -15.05 -30.88 8.30
CA THR A 3 -16.25 -31.21 7.53
C THR A 3 -17.48 -30.73 8.30
N CYS A 4 -18.36 -29.97 7.65
CA CYS A 4 -19.61 -29.53 8.28
C CYS A 4 -20.55 -30.73 8.48
N PRO A 5 -21.02 -31.02 9.71
CA PRO A 5 -21.86 -32.19 9.97
C PRO A 5 -23.28 -32.08 9.38
N HIS A 6 -23.71 -30.90 8.94
CA HIS A 6 -25.05 -30.68 8.38
C HIS A 6 -25.11 -30.83 6.85
N CYS A 7 -24.02 -30.52 6.12
CA CYS A 7 -24.02 -30.54 4.66
C CYS A 7 -22.86 -31.31 4.02
N GLY A 8 -21.92 -31.83 4.82
CA GLY A 8 -20.77 -32.59 4.31
C GLY A 8 -19.71 -31.75 3.60
N CYS A 9 -19.88 -30.43 3.49
CA CYS A 9 -18.90 -29.55 2.86
C CYS A 9 -17.59 -29.57 3.65
N SER A 10 -16.49 -29.83 2.95
CA SER A 10 -15.14 -29.69 3.47
C SER A 10 -14.72 -28.23 3.41
N HIS A 11 -14.50 -27.61 4.57
CA HIS A 11 -13.84 -26.32 4.63
C HIS A 11 -12.34 -26.53 4.76
N ASP A 12 -11.58 -26.03 3.78
CA ASP A 12 -10.17 -25.76 3.96
C ASP A 12 -10.08 -24.70 5.06
N ALA A 13 -9.66 -25.15 6.24
CA ALA A 13 -9.40 -24.28 7.36
C ALA A 13 -8.15 -23.49 7.02
N GLN A 14 -8.29 -22.37 6.30
CA GLN A 14 -7.38 -21.26 6.53
C GLN A 14 -7.60 -20.89 7.99
N GLU A 15 -6.67 -21.29 8.86
CA GLU A 15 -6.97 -21.57 10.26
C GLU A 15 -7.58 -20.37 11.01
N ARG A 16 -7.37 -19.14 10.52
CA ARG A 16 -8.16 -17.93 10.87
C ARG A 16 -8.18 -16.95 9.68
N PRO A 17 -9.31 -16.78 8.94
CA PRO A 17 -9.42 -15.70 7.98
C PRO A 17 -9.33 -14.34 8.69
N ARG A 18 -8.78 -13.32 8.00
CA ARG A 18 -8.72 -11.96 8.53
C ARG A 18 -10.12 -11.44 8.83
N SER A 19 -10.25 -10.66 9.90
CA SER A 19 -11.51 -10.02 10.30
C SER A 19 -11.98 -9.02 9.23
N VAL A 20 -13.21 -9.20 8.74
CA VAL A 20 -13.84 -8.26 7.78
C VAL A 20 -13.92 -6.83 8.34
N PRO A 21 -14.32 -6.61 9.62
CA PRO A 21 -14.22 -5.29 10.26
C PRO A 21 -12.82 -4.66 10.18
N GLN A 22 -11.76 -5.44 10.40
CA GLN A 22 -10.38 -4.95 10.32
C GLN A 22 -10.04 -4.47 8.90
N LEU A 23 -10.45 -5.23 7.88
CA LEU A 23 -10.27 -4.84 6.49
C LEU A 23 -11.05 -3.55 6.15
N ARG A 24 -12.30 -3.44 6.60
CA ARG A 24 -13.14 -2.25 6.38
C ARG A 24 -12.51 -1.01 7.01
N ARG A 25 -12.05 -1.11 8.26
CA ARG A 25 -11.34 -0.02 8.94
C ARG A 25 -10.09 0.40 8.16
N TYR A 26 -9.31 -0.57 7.68
CA TYR A 26 -8.12 -0.28 6.88
C TYR A 26 -8.45 0.53 5.62
N PHE A 27 -9.47 0.14 4.85
CA PHE A 27 -9.87 0.91 3.66
C PHE A 27 -10.47 2.27 4.00
N ALA A 28 -11.23 2.39 5.10
CA ALA A 28 -11.73 3.69 5.58
C ALA A 28 -10.57 4.64 5.92
N MET A 29 -9.53 4.13 6.59
CA MET A 29 -8.31 4.88 6.89
C MET A 29 -7.62 5.38 5.62
N ILE A 30 -7.51 4.55 4.59
CA ILE A 30 -6.91 4.95 3.31
C ILE A 30 -7.76 6.02 2.61
N ARG A 31 -9.08 5.85 2.57
CA ARG A 31 -9.98 6.83 1.96
C ARG A 31 -9.85 8.19 2.64
N ALA A 32 -9.86 8.19 3.97
CA ALA A 32 -9.67 9.38 4.75
C ALA A 32 -8.30 10.00 4.43
N ALA A 33 -7.22 9.20 4.44
CA ALA A 33 -5.87 9.70 4.13
C ALA A 33 -5.77 10.32 2.73
N TYR A 34 -6.45 9.75 1.73
CA TYR A 34 -6.53 10.30 0.39
C TYR A 34 -7.30 11.64 0.37
N ALA A 35 -8.44 11.72 1.05
CA ALA A 35 -9.26 12.94 1.11
C ALA A 35 -8.57 14.11 1.82
N HIS A 36 -7.74 13.82 2.83
CA HIS A 36 -6.99 14.81 3.60
C HIS A 36 -5.50 14.84 3.23
N TRP A 37 -5.15 14.36 2.03
CA TRP A 37 -3.77 14.35 1.59
C TRP A 37 -3.28 15.79 1.38
N PRO A 38 -2.12 16.19 1.95
CA PRO A 38 -1.63 17.55 1.80
C PRO A 38 -1.38 17.92 0.34
N GLU A 39 -1.91 19.07 -0.10
CA GLU A 39 -1.65 19.59 -1.44
C GLU A 39 -0.17 19.91 -1.67
N THR A 40 0.57 20.19 -0.58
CA THR A 40 2.01 20.45 -0.59
C THR A 40 2.87 19.19 -0.65
N ALA A 41 2.27 18.00 -0.59
CA ALA A 41 3.02 16.75 -0.68
C ALA A 41 3.65 16.59 -2.08
N GLU A 42 4.89 16.09 -2.11
CA GLU A 42 5.64 15.83 -3.35
C GLU A 42 4.93 14.86 -4.30
N VAL A 43 4.06 14.01 -3.75
CA VAL A 43 3.32 12.99 -4.47
C VAL A 43 1.83 13.27 -4.34
N GLN A 44 1.17 13.31 -5.48
CA GLN A 44 -0.29 13.38 -5.60
C GLN A 44 -0.80 12.10 -6.25
N PHE A 45 -2.03 11.72 -5.92
CA PHE A 45 -2.61 10.45 -6.37
C PHE A 45 -3.83 10.70 -7.25
N SER A 46 -4.00 9.83 -8.25
CA SER A 46 -5.19 9.83 -9.11
C SER A 46 -6.41 9.18 -8.47
N GLY A 47 -6.22 8.45 -7.36
CA GLY A 47 -7.31 7.84 -6.60
C GLY A 47 -6.85 7.04 -5.38
N GLU A 48 -7.83 6.55 -4.61
CA GLU A 48 -7.61 5.81 -3.35
C GLU A 48 -6.70 4.59 -3.51
N GLU A 49 -6.80 3.87 -4.64
CA GLU A 49 -6.00 2.67 -4.87
C GLU A 49 -4.50 2.98 -5.01
N GLU A 50 -4.17 4.07 -5.69
CA GLU A 50 -2.78 4.50 -5.86
C GLU A 50 -2.20 4.98 -4.53
N CYS A 51 -2.97 5.81 -3.81
CA CYS A 51 -2.65 6.24 -2.45
C CYS A 51 -2.38 5.03 -1.53
N ARG A 52 -3.28 4.03 -1.55
CA ARG A 52 -3.11 2.78 -0.80
C ARG A 52 -1.78 2.10 -1.08
N LYS A 53 -1.47 1.87 -2.36
CA LYS A 53 -0.26 1.14 -2.76
C LYS A 53 0.99 1.93 -2.39
N TYR A 54 0.97 3.25 -2.55
CA TYR A 54 2.04 4.13 -2.11
C TYR A 54 2.28 4.00 -0.59
N LEU A 55 1.24 4.14 0.22
CA LEU A 55 1.32 4.05 1.68
C LEU A 55 1.82 2.67 2.13
N GLN A 56 1.34 1.58 1.51
CA GLN A 56 1.82 0.21 1.76
C GLN A 56 3.31 0.08 1.46
N MET A 57 3.75 0.59 0.30
CA MET A 57 5.16 0.55 -0.05
C MET A 57 6.00 1.34 0.95
N ARG A 58 5.58 2.55 1.34
CA ARG A 58 6.27 3.37 2.35
C ARG A 58 6.34 2.67 3.72
N ALA A 59 5.29 1.94 4.09
CA ALA A 59 5.24 1.11 5.31
C ALA A 59 6.12 -0.16 5.23
N GLY A 60 6.88 -0.35 4.15
CA GLY A 60 7.80 -1.47 3.97
C GLY A 60 7.17 -2.70 3.31
N TRP A 61 5.88 -2.65 2.96
CA TRP A 61 5.16 -3.75 2.30
C TRP A 61 5.33 -3.71 0.78
N ARG A 62 6.58 -3.94 0.36
CA ARG A 62 7.03 -3.82 -1.03
C ARG A 62 8.04 -4.89 -1.38
N ASP A 63 8.13 -5.18 -2.66
CA ASP A 63 9.16 -6.02 -3.27
C ASP A 63 9.99 -5.22 -4.27
N VAL A 64 11.19 -5.70 -4.56
CA VAL A 64 12.01 -5.15 -5.64
C VAL A 64 11.53 -5.75 -6.96
N GLY A 65 10.91 -4.93 -7.81
CA GLY A 65 10.48 -5.35 -9.14
C GLY A 65 11.62 -5.35 -10.16
N ALA A 66 12.55 -4.41 -10.04
CA ALA A 66 13.75 -4.35 -10.87
C ALA A 66 14.91 -3.63 -10.15
N ARG A 67 16.14 -4.01 -10.49
CA ARG A 67 17.37 -3.28 -10.19
C ARG A 67 18.13 -3.04 -11.49
N ILE A 68 18.43 -1.79 -11.78
CA ILE A 68 19.05 -1.38 -13.05
C ILE A 68 20.31 -0.58 -12.73
N PRO A 69 21.51 -1.11 -13.02
CA PRO A 69 22.76 -0.37 -12.87
C PRO A 69 22.79 0.89 -13.77
N LEU A 70 23.20 2.02 -13.20
CA LEU A 70 23.26 3.31 -13.88
C LEU A 70 24.62 3.53 -14.55
N VAL A 71 24.98 2.64 -15.46
CA VAL A 71 26.23 2.76 -16.23
C VAL A 71 25.99 3.62 -17.47
N GLY A 72 26.65 4.77 -17.55
CA GLY A 72 26.57 5.67 -18.71
C GLY A 72 25.27 6.50 -18.80
N VAL A 73 24.40 6.46 -17.79
CA VAL A 73 23.15 7.23 -17.73
C VAL A 73 23.13 8.10 -16.48
N LYS A 74 22.72 9.37 -16.62
CA LYS A 74 22.54 10.25 -15.47
C LYS A 74 21.39 9.73 -14.59
N PRO A 75 21.56 9.61 -13.26
CA PRO A 75 20.54 9.06 -12.37
C PRO A 75 19.17 9.74 -12.48
N ASP A 76 19.13 11.07 -12.57
CA ASP A 76 17.87 11.82 -12.67
C ASP A 76 17.14 11.53 -13.98
N THR A 77 17.88 11.43 -15.09
CA THR A 77 17.31 11.05 -16.39
C THR A 77 16.75 9.62 -16.36
N ALA A 78 17.47 8.68 -15.75
CA ALA A 78 16.99 7.31 -15.58
C ALA A 78 15.72 7.24 -14.72
N LYS A 79 15.70 7.95 -13.59
CA LYS A 79 14.53 8.03 -12.71
C LYS A 79 13.31 8.63 -13.43
N MET A 80 13.52 9.72 -14.18
CA MET A 80 12.47 10.37 -14.96
C MET A 80 11.89 9.43 -16.04
N LEU A 81 12.74 8.76 -16.82
CA LEU A 81 12.30 7.82 -17.84
C LEU A 81 11.56 6.63 -17.25
N ALA A 82 12.04 6.08 -16.13
CA ALA A 82 11.37 4.99 -15.43
C ALA A 82 10.01 5.42 -14.88
N ALA A 83 9.91 6.61 -14.27
CA ALA A 83 8.64 7.15 -13.79
C ALA A 83 7.63 7.33 -14.94
N ALA A 84 8.06 7.88 -16.07
CA ALA A 84 7.22 8.04 -17.26
C ALA A 84 6.74 6.70 -17.83
N ALA A 85 7.63 5.69 -17.89
CA ALA A 85 7.29 4.36 -18.37
C ALA A 85 6.28 3.65 -17.44
N ILE A 86 6.47 3.75 -16.13
CA ILE A 86 5.55 3.19 -15.11
C ILE A 86 4.16 3.84 -15.22
N ALA A 87 4.11 5.17 -15.32
CA ALA A 87 2.87 5.92 -15.51
C ALA A 87 2.16 5.53 -16.82
N GLY A 88 2.90 5.44 -17.92
CA GLY A 88 2.37 5.01 -19.22
C GLY A 88 1.82 3.58 -19.20
N ALA A 89 2.44 2.68 -18.43
CA ALA A 89 1.97 1.32 -18.21
C ALA A 89 0.80 1.21 -17.22
N LYS A 90 0.39 2.32 -16.57
CA LYS A 90 -0.58 2.34 -15.47
C LYS A 90 -0.21 1.35 -14.34
N ALA A 91 1.10 1.14 -14.16
CA ALA A 91 1.61 0.25 -13.14
C ALA A 91 1.78 1.02 -11.83
N HIS A 92 1.56 0.34 -10.71
CA HIS A 92 1.84 0.91 -9.40
C HIS A 92 3.24 0.48 -8.99
N ALA A 93 4.22 1.30 -9.34
CA ALA A 93 5.61 1.07 -8.99
C ALA A 93 6.29 2.41 -8.68
N TRP A 94 7.33 2.39 -7.86
CA TRP A 94 8.04 3.60 -7.46
C TRP A 94 9.54 3.50 -7.76
N PRO A 95 10.05 4.24 -8.76
CA PRO A 95 11.46 4.28 -9.07
C PRO A 95 12.23 5.15 -8.06
N VAL A 96 13.27 4.59 -7.46
CA VAL A 96 14.13 5.26 -6.50
C VAL A 96 15.59 5.02 -6.89
N ILE A 97 16.39 6.07 -6.84
CA ILE A 97 17.84 5.94 -7.01
C ILE A 97 18.44 5.58 -5.67
N HIS A 98 19.21 4.50 -5.65
CA HIS A 98 19.97 4.08 -4.49
C HIS A 98 21.39 3.76 -4.95
N GLU A 99 22.36 4.50 -4.42
CA GLU A 99 23.76 4.42 -4.84
C GLU A 99 23.91 4.61 -6.36
N ARG A 100 24.34 3.56 -7.09
CA ARG A 100 24.52 3.56 -8.54
C ARG A 100 23.48 2.72 -9.27
N GLU A 101 22.37 2.41 -8.60
CA GLU A 101 21.28 1.62 -9.16
C GLU A 101 19.96 2.39 -9.12
N LEU A 102 19.16 2.19 -10.16
CA LEU A 102 17.74 2.48 -10.15
C LEU A 102 17.01 1.24 -9.62
N ILE A 103 16.34 1.40 -8.47
CA ILE A 103 15.50 0.37 -7.87
C ILE A 103 14.05 0.71 -8.13
N VAL A 104 13.30 -0.24 -8.68
CA VAL A 104 11.85 -0.10 -8.88
C VAL A 104 11.14 -0.91 -7.81
N TRP A 105 10.50 -0.21 -6.87
CA TRP A 105 9.66 -0.83 -5.85
C TRP A 105 8.28 -1.15 -6.40
N VAL A 106 7.75 -2.32 -6.03
CA VAL A 106 6.37 -2.73 -6.36
C VAL A 106 5.62 -3.09 -5.08
N PRO A 107 4.30 -2.83 -5.00
CA PRO A 107 3.52 -3.15 -3.81
C PRO A 107 3.31 -4.66 -3.71
N ARG A 108 3.51 -5.20 -2.51
CA ARG A 108 3.22 -6.61 -2.25
C ARG A 108 1.72 -6.83 -2.05
N SER A 109 1.20 -7.97 -2.50
CA SER A 109 -0.25 -8.25 -2.42
C SER A 109 -0.74 -8.40 -0.98
N ILE A 110 -1.95 -7.88 -0.71
CA ILE A 110 -2.63 -8.02 0.59
C ILE A 110 -3.88 -8.92 0.51
N LYS A 111 -4.01 -9.71 -0.57
CA LYS A 111 -5.12 -10.64 -0.77
C LYS A 111 -5.21 -11.60 0.42
N PHE A 112 -6.42 -12.05 0.76
CA PHE A 112 -6.63 -13.01 1.85
C PHE A 112 -5.78 -14.27 1.70
N ALA A 113 -5.59 -14.73 0.46
CA ALA A 113 -4.75 -15.90 0.16
C ALA A 113 -3.24 -15.64 0.36
N SER A 114 -2.78 -14.39 0.35
CA SER A 114 -1.36 -14.04 0.38
C SER A 114 -0.88 -13.43 1.69
N MET A 115 -1.78 -13.13 2.64
CA MET A 115 -1.42 -12.43 3.87
C MET A 115 -2.34 -12.83 5.03
N GLY A 116 -1.73 -13.30 6.12
CA GLY A 116 -2.43 -13.68 7.35
C GLY A 116 -2.98 -12.49 8.16
N PRO A 117 -3.83 -12.74 9.18
CA PRO A 117 -4.42 -11.67 10.00
C PRO A 117 -3.42 -10.86 10.82
N GLN A 118 -2.40 -11.50 11.39
CA GLN A 118 -1.38 -10.85 12.21
C GLN A 118 -0.52 -9.89 11.39
N GLU A 119 -0.02 -10.37 10.26
CA GLU A 119 0.77 -9.60 9.30
C GLU A 119 -0.01 -8.40 8.75
N PHE A 120 -1.32 -8.58 8.50
CA PHE A 120 -2.17 -7.45 8.13
C PHE A 120 -2.36 -6.43 9.25
N GLY A 121 -2.46 -6.86 10.50
CA GLY A 121 -2.46 -5.96 11.65
C GLY A 121 -1.21 -5.10 11.68
N GLN A 122 -0.04 -5.73 11.58
CA GLN A 122 1.25 -5.05 11.50
C GLN A 122 1.33 -4.07 10.33
N LEU A 123 0.85 -4.47 9.15
CA LEU A 123 0.79 -3.58 7.99
C LEU A 123 -0.14 -2.38 8.24
N SER A 124 -1.32 -2.62 8.80
CA SER A 124 -2.29 -1.58 9.09
C SER A 124 -1.72 -0.54 10.06
N ASP A 125 -1.02 -1.00 11.10
CA ASP A 125 -0.39 -0.14 12.10
C ASP A 125 0.78 0.64 11.50
N ALA A 126 1.63 -0.01 10.70
CA ALA A 126 2.73 0.64 10.00
C ALA A 126 2.22 1.70 9.00
N VAL A 127 1.13 1.43 8.29
CA VAL A 127 0.49 2.42 7.41
C VAL A 127 -0.07 3.59 8.21
N ALA A 128 -0.67 3.37 9.38
CA ALA A 128 -1.16 4.45 10.23
C ALA A 128 -0.03 5.39 10.69
N ILE A 129 1.15 4.84 11.00
CA ILE A 129 2.36 5.62 11.30
C ILE A 129 2.77 6.46 10.09
N VAL A 130 2.87 5.85 8.92
CA VAL A 130 3.22 6.57 7.68
C VAL A 130 2.22 7.68 7.37
N ILE A 131 0.92 7.45 7.58
CA ILE A 131 -0.10 8.48 7.39
C ILE A 131 0.19 9.67 8.32
N LYS A 132 0.42 9.41 9.61
CA LYS A 132 0.74 10.46 10.57
C LYS A 132 2.00 11.24 10.19
N ASP A 133 3.04 10.56 9.73
CA ASP A 133 4.29 11.20 9.31
C ASP A 133 4.08 12.10 8.07
N MET A 134 3.18 11.70 7.16
CA MET A 134 2.93 12.42 5.91
C MET A 134 1.90 13.54 6.04
N THR A 135 0.88 13.37 6.87
CA THR A 135 -0.25 14.32 7.01
C THR A 135 -0.17 15.17 8.28
N GLY A 136 0.66 14.78 9.24
CA GLY A 136 0.71 15.40 10.58
C GLY A 136 -0.45 15.01 11.51
N MET A 137 -1.40 14.20 11.04
CA MET A 137 -2.60 13.80 11.79
C MET A 137 -2.61 12.30 12.06
N ASP A 138 -3.02 11.89 13.25
CA ASP A 138 -3.22 10.48 13.54
C ASP A 138 -4.40 9.92 12.72
N ALA A 139 -4.30 8.63 12.37
CA ALA A 139 -5.28 7.97 11.52
C ALA A 139 -6.71 8.00 12.09
N GLU A 140 -6.89 8.02 13.41
CA GLU A 140 -8.22 8.03 14.02
C GLU A 140 -8.89 9.39 13.94
N THR A 141 -8.15 10.46 14.23
CA THR A 141 -8.59 11.84 14.02
C THR A 141 -8.93 12.06 12.54
N LEU A 142 -8.07 11.61 11.65
CA LEU A 142 -8.26 11.76 10.21
C LEU A 142 -9.53 11.04 9.72
N MET A 143 -9.81 9.82 10.22
CA MET A 143 -11.06 9.12 9.93
C MET A 143 -12.30 9.83 10.50
N LYS A 144 -12.22 10.39 11.72
CA LYS A 144 -13.33 11.14 12.33
C LYS A 144 -13.66 12.41 11.57
N GLU A 145 -12.63 13.15 11.13
CA GLU A 145 -12.82 14.36 10.32
C GLU A 145 -13.45 14.03 8.97
N HIS A 146 -13.03 12.92 8.35
CA HIS A 146 -13.65 12.46 7.11
C HIS A 146 -15.13 12.07 7.29
N GLU A 147 -15.48 11.38 8.37
CA GLU A 147 -16.88 11.04 8.69
C GLU A 147 -17.76 12.27 8.96
N ARG A 148 -17.17 13.36 9.49
CA ARG A 148 -17.89 14.63 9.71
C ARG A 148 -18.10 15.44 8.43
N ALA A 149 -17.21 15.26 7.45
CA ALA A 149 -17.24 15.98 6.19
C ALA A 149 -18.07 15.28 5.09
N ALA A 150 -18.46 14.02 5.32
CA ALA A 150 -19.28 13.20 4.43
C ALA A 150 -20.78 13.30 4.74
#